data_AF-A0A2V8UKC1-F1
#
_entry.id   AF-A0A2V8UKC1-F1
#
_cell.length_a   1.000
_cell.length_b   1.000
_cell.length_c   1.000
_cell.angle_alpha   90.00
_cell.angle_beta   90.00
_cell.angle_gamma   90.00
#
_symmetry.space_group_name_H-M   'P 1'
#
loop_
_entity.id
_entity.type
_entity.pdbx_description
1 polymer ?
#
loop_
_entity_poly.entity_id
_entity_poly.type
_entity_poly.pdbx_seq_one_letter_code
_entity_poly.pdbx_strand_id
1 'polypeptide(L)'
;MGESPDLWIPLAMIAQVPPGWGGDKGLQDKLFQSLYIMARLRPGVTAERAGAYLNILFKQILHDYAGPKPTAKQLEGIQHALIELTPGGRGLSQVRIRFSLSLRILMAAVGLVLLIACANMANLLLARAASRQKEIAVRIAI
;
A
#
# COMPACT_ATOMS: atom_id res chain seq x y z
N MET A 1 -2.03 -19.99 -4.47
CA MET A 1 -1.46 -19.12 -3.42
C MET A 1 -2.53 -18.92 -2.36
N GLY A 2 -2.73 -19.91 -1.50
CA GLY A 2 -3.66 -19.85 -0.38
C GLY A 2 -2.99 -20.57 0.77
N GLU A 3 -2.60 -19.84 1.81
CA GLU A 3 -2.21 -20.48 3.06
C GLU A 3 -3.47 -21.11 3.64
N SER A 4 -3.43 -22.42 3.88
CA SER A 4 -4.46 -23.09 4.67
C SER A 4 -4.24 -22.67 6.13
N PRO A 5 -5.20 -22.01 6.77
CA PRO A 5 -5.05 -21.67 8.18
C PRO A 5 -5.01 -22.96 9.00
N ASP A 6 -4.09 -23.04 9.95
CA ASP A 6 -4.00 -24.17 10.89
C ASP A 6 -5.24 -24.28 11.79
N LEU A 7 -6.01 -23.18 11.92
CA LEU A 7 -7.22 -23.10 12.72
C LEU A 7 -8.29 -22.28 12.00
N TRP A 8 -9.47 -22.88 11.80
CA TRP A 8 -10.66 -22.19 11.31
C TRP A 8 -11.68 -21.99 12.44
N ILE A 9 -12.14 -20.75 12.62
CA ILE A 9 -13.12 -20.39 13.64
C ILE A 9 -14.36 -19.81 12.94
N PRO A 10 -15.56 -20.39 13.13
CA PRO A 10 -16.78 -19.79 12.62
C PRO A 10 -16.98 -18.38 13.16
N LEU A 11 -17.45 -17.46 12.33
CA LEU A 11 -17.76 -16.10 12.76
C LEU A 11 -18.77 -16.08 13.92
N ALA A 12 -19.68 -17.05 13.98
CA ALA A 12 -20.64 -17.20 15.09
C ALA A 12 -19.99 -17.55 16.45
N MET A 13 -18.77 -18.12 16.45
CA MET A 13 -18.05 -18.54 17.66
C MET A 13 -17.02 -17.51 18.12
N ILE A 14 -16.89 -16.38 17.43
CA ILE A 14 -15.86 -15.37 17.70
C ILE A 14 -15.94 -14.76 19.11
N ALA A 15 -17.13 -14.74 19.71
CA ALA A 15 -17.32 -14.30 21.11
C ALA A 15 -16.75 -15.28 22.15
N GLN A 16 -16.41 -16.50 21.74
CA GLN A 16 -15.83 -17.55 22.57
C GLN A 16 -14.30 -17.60 22.45
N VAL A 17 -13.71 -16.80 21.56
CA VAL A 17 -12.25 -16.72 21.36
C VAL A 17 -11.63 -15.81 22.44
N PRO A 18 -10.46 -16.18 23.01
CA PRO A 18 -9.83 -15.39 24.05
C PRO A 18 -9.65 -13.90 23.67
N PRO A 19 -9.75 -12.96 24.64
CA PRO A 19 -9.78 -11.50 24.39
C PRO A 19 -8.60 -10.88 23.61
N GLY A 20 -7.55 -11.62 23.27
CA GLY A 20 -6.39 -11.11 22.52
C GLY A 20 -6.49 -11.19 20.99
N TRP A 21 -7.44 -11.95 20.44
CA TRP A 21 -7.52 -12.20 18.99
C TRP A 21 -8.45 -11.24 18.22
N GLY A 22 -9.23 -10.41 18.93
CA GLY A 22 -10.22 -9.50 18.35
C GLY A 22 -10.17 -8.05 18.87
N GLY A 23 -9.13 -7.68 19.63
CA GLY A 23 -9.05 -6.42 20.38
C GLY A 23 -9.99 -6.40 21.60
N ASP A 24 -9.80 -5.44 22.51
CA ASP A 24 -10.48 -5.35 23.82
C ASP A 24 -12.03 -5.35 23.74
N LYS A 25 -12.61 -5.12 22.56
CA LYS A 25 -14.05 -5.05 22.31
C LYS A 25 -14.58 -6.04 21.26
N GLY A 26 -13.72 -6.81 20.59
CA GLY A 26 -14.14 -7.83 19.60
C GLY A 26 -15.14 -7.29 18.56
N LEU A 27 -16.17 -8.08 18.24
CA LEU A 27 -17.28 -7.68 17.34
C LEU A 27 -18.21 -6.61 17.93
N GLN A 28 -18.05 -6.27 19.20
CA GLN A 28 -18.81 -5.17 19.79
C GLN A 28 -18.20 -3.81 19.43
N ASP A 29 -16.96 -3.79 18.91
CA ASP A 29 -16.43 -2.62 18.25
C ASP A 29 -17.06 -2.49 16.87
N LYS A 30 -17.90 -1.47 16.72
CA LYS A 30 -18.60 -1.16 15.47
C LYS A 30 -17.63 -0.80 14.33
N LEU A 31 -16.37 -0.48 14.65
CA LEU A 31 -15.32 -0.18 13.69
C LEU A 31 -14.36 -1.36 13.47
N PHE A 32 -14.66 -2.54 14.00
CA PHE A 32 -13.85 -3.74 13.78
C PHE A 32 -13.96 -4.21 12.32
N GLN A 33 -12.95 -3.89 11.52
CA GLN A 33 -12.86 -4.26 10.11
C GLN A 33 -12.00 -5.51 9.90
N SER A 34 -12.53 -6.68 10.30
CA SER A 34 -11.83 -7.96 10.09
C SER A 34 -12.15 -8.63 8.75
N LEU A 35 -13.19 -8.18 8.06
CA LEU A 35 -13.68 -8.79 6.83
C LEU A 35 -13.33 -7.94 5.61
N TYR A 36 -12.78 -8.60 4.60
CA TYR A 36 -12.61 -8.00 3.27
C TYR A 36 -13.92 -8.02 2.51
N ILE A 37 -14.39 -6.85 2.10
CA ILE A 37 -15.59 -6.72 1.28
C ILE A 37 -15.17 -6.74 -0.19
N MET A 38 -15.72 -7.68 -0.95
CA MET A 38 -15.60 -7.72 -2.41
C MET A 38 -16.98 -7.58 -3.03
N ALA A 39 -17.06 -6.76 -4.07
CA ALA A 39 -18.30 -6.52 -4.80
C ALA A 39 -18.03 -6.56 -6.31
N ARG A 40 -19.06 -6.92 -7.06
CA ARG A 40 -19.05 -6.91 -8.52
C ARG A 40 -19.77 -5.67 -9.03
N LEU A 41 -19.12 -4.90 -9.90
CA LEU A 41 -19.74 -3.75 -10.56
C LEU A 41 -20.83 -4.22 -11.53
N ARG A 42 -21.92 -3.45 -11.62
CA ARG A 42 -22.94 -3.64 -12.67
C ARG A 42 -22.34 -3.33 -14.04
N PRO A 43 -22.77 -3.99 -15.12
CA PRO A 43 -22.31 -3.69 -16.47
C PRO A 43 -22.51 -2.19 -16.79
N GLY A 44 -21.48 -1.54 -17.36
CA GLY A 44 -21.52 -0.12 -17.73
C GLY A 44 -21.28 0.88 -16.59
N VAL A 45 -21.06 0.43 -15.34
CA VAL A 45 -20.67 1.30 -14.22
C VAL A 45 -19.16 1.32 -14.08
N THR A 46 -18.56 2.51 -14.10
CA THR A 46 -17.12 2.68 -13.87
C THR A 46 -16.78 2.61 -12.38
N ALA A 47 -15.54 2.26 -12.06
CA ALA A 47 -15.06 2.19 -10.69
C ALA A 47 -15.12 3.57 -10.00
N GLU A 48 -14.85 4.65 -10.72
CA GLU A 48 -14.88 6.00 -10.20
C GLU A 48 -16.30 6.39 -9.78
N ARG A 49 -17.30 6.08 -10.62
CA ARG A 49 -18.70 6.35 -10.32
C ARG A 49 -19.21 5.53 -9.13
N ALA A 50 -18.84 4.25 -9.08
CA ALA A 50 -19.17 3.40 -7.95
C ALA A 50 -18.49 3.87 -6.65
N GLY A 51 -17.24 4.30 -6.74
CA GLY A 51 -16.46 4.84 -5.63
C GLY A 51 -17.07 6.13 -5.08
N ALA A 52 -17.46 7.05 -5.94
CA ALA A 52 -18.13 8.29 -5.53
C ALA A 52 -19.43 8.00 -4.78
N TYR A 53 -20.26 7.10 -5.30
CA TYR A 53 -21.51 6.71 -4.65
C TYR A 53 -21.29 6.00 -3.31
N LEU A 54 -20.35 5.05 -3.26
CA LEU A 54 -20.02 4.32 -2.03
C LEU A 54 -19.45 5.23 -0.95
N ASN A 55 -18.66 6.24 -1.32
CA ASN A 55 -18.11 7.19 -0.36
C ASN A 55 -19.19 8.04 0.32
N ILE A 56 -20.28 8.37 -0.36
CA ILE A 56 -21.43 9.06 0.25
C ILE A 56 -22.07 8.14 1.30
N LEU A 57 -22.39 6.90 0.93
CA LEU A 57 -22.98 5.92 1.84
C LEU A 57 -22.06 5.61 3.02
N PHE A 58 -20.75 5.51 2.77
CA PHE A 58 -19.78 5.22 3.81
C PHE A 58 -19.74 6.32 4.87
N LYS A 59 -19.73 7.59 4.46
CA LYS A 59 -19.78 8.72 5.39
C LYS A 59 -21.08 8.73 6.20
N GLN A 60 -22.21 8.41 5.58
CA GLN A 60 -23.50 8.28 6.26
C GLN A 60 -23.47 7.17 7.32
N ILE A 61 -22.95 5.99 6.96
CA ILE A 61 -22.77 4.86 7.87
C ILE A 61 -21.87 5.25 9.06
N LEU A 62 -20.75 5.94 8.81
CA LEU A 62 -19.87 6.40 9.89
C LEU A 62 -20.55 7.44 10.80
N HIS A 63 -21.40 8.29 10.23
CA HIS A 63 -22.20 9.24 11.01
C HIS A 63 -23.20 8.53 11.92
N ASP A 64 -23.89 7.50 11.42
CA ASP A 64 -24.79 6.66 12.21
C ASP A 64 -24.03 5.90 13.31
N TYR A 65 -22.80 5.46 13.03
CA TYR A 65 -21.93 4.81 14.01
C TYR A 65 -21.46 5.75 15.12
N ALA A 66 -21.21 7.03 14.81
CA ALA A 66 -20.78 8.01 15.80
C ALA A 66 -21.90 8.40 16.78
N GLY A 67 -23.16 8.11 16.44
CA GLY A 67 -24.32 8.31 17.30
C GLY A 67 -24.81 9.78 17.35
N PRO A 68 -25.79 10.08 18.21
CA PRO A 68 -26.52 11.36 18.19
C PRO A 68 -25.70 12.58 18.63
N LYS A 69 -24.54 12.38 19.26
CA LYS A 69 -23.62 13.47 19.67
C LYS A 69 -22.17 13.09 19.35
N PRO A 70 -21.74 13.20 18.09
CA PRO A 70 -20.36 12.97 17.71
C PRO A 70 -19.43 14.04 18.31
N THR A 71 -18.23 13.64 18.71
CA THR A 71 -17.17 14.59 19.05
C THR A 71 -16.63 15.29 17.79
N ALA A 72 -16.03 16.47 17.94
CA ALA A 72 -15.43 17.20 16.81
C ALA A 72 -14.41 16.37 16.04
N LYS A 73 -13.57 15.59 16.76
CA LYS A 73 -12.59 14.68 16.17
C LYS A 73 -13.23 13.55 15.35
N GLN A 74 -14.37 13.02 15.79
CA GLN A 74 -15.12 12.03 15.02
C GLN A 74 -15.71 12.65 13.76
N LEU A 75 -16.27 13.87 13.86
CA LEU A 75 -16.81 14.59 12.72
C LEU A 75 -15.75 14.85 11.65
N GLU A 76 -14.56 15.30 12.06
CA GLU A 76 -13.41 15.50 11.17
C GLU A 76 -12.98 14.18 10.52
N GLY A 77 -12.86 13.10 11.30
CA GLY A 77 -12.54 11.77 10.79
C GLY A 77 -13.53 11.28 9.73
N ILE A 78 -14.84 11.52 9.94
CA ILE A 78 -15.90 11.17 8.99
C ILE A 78 -15.76 11.99 7.70
N GLN A 79 -15.45 13.28 7.79
CA GLN A 79 -15.30 14.16 6.62
C GLN A 79 -14.16 13.71 5.70
N HIS A 80 -13.05 13.28 6.29
CA HIS A 80 -11.87 12.81 5.56
C HIS A 80 -11.90 11.31 5.20
N ALA A 81 -12.88 10.56 5.70
CA ALA A 81 -13.02 9.15 5.42
C ALA A 81 -13.33 8.90 3.92
N LEU A 82 -12.47 8.12 3.27
CA LEU A 82 -12.60 7.72 1.87
C LEU A 82 -12.28 6.23 1.71
N ILE A 83 -13.11 5.54 0.92
CA ILE A 83 -12.88 4.19 0.41
C ILE A 83 -12.43 4.31 -1.05
N GLU A 84 -11.27 3.72 -1.34
CA GLU A 84 -10.78 3.54 -2.69
C GLU A 84 -11.18 2.15 -3.22
N LEU A 85 -11.76 2.10 -4.42
CA LEU A 85 -12.11 0.84 -5.06
C LEU A 85 -10.90 0.31 -5.85
N THR A 86 -10.43 -0.87 -5.47
CA THR A 86 -9.34 -1.55 -6.18
C THR A 86 -9.88 -2.73 -6.99
N PRO A 87 -9.46 -2.92 -8.26
CA PRO A 87 -9.88 -4.08 -9.05
C PRO A 87 -9.53 -5.41 -8.39
N GLY A 88 -10.54 -6.20 -8.05
CA GLY A 88 -10.40 -7.50 -7.38
C GLY A 88 -10.02 -8.69 -8.29
N GLY A 89 -9.90 -8.48 -9.61
CA GLY A 89 -9.69 -9.55 -10.59
C GLY A 89 -8.39 -10.35 -10.44
N ARG A 90 -7.45 -9.89 -9.61
CA ARG A 90 -6.19 -10.60 -9.29
C ARG A 90 -6.18 -11.20 -7.88
N GLY A 91 -7.34 -11.22 -7.20
CA GLY A 91 -7.50 -11.69 -5.83
C GLY A 91 -6.98 -10.70 -4.77
N LEU A 92 -7.39 -10.92 -3.52
CA LEU A 92 -6.91 -10.19 -2.35
C LEU A 92 -5.53 -10.70 -1.95
N SER A 93 -4.48 -10.20 -2.61
CA SER A 93 -3.11 -10.44 -2.15
C SER A 93 -2.76 -9.45 -1.05
N GLN A 94 -2.92 -9.87 0.21
CA GLN A 94 -2.41 -9.16 1.40
C GLN A 94 -0.95 -8.74 1.24
N VAL A 95 -0.15 -9.61 0.59
CA VAL A 95 1.26 -9.39 0.30
C VAL A 95 1.47 -8.22 -0.67
N ARG A 96 0.63 -8.06 -1.71
CA ARG A 96 0.77 -6.94 -2.66
C ARG A 96 0.46 -5.59 -2.02
N ILE A 97 -0.57 -5.51 -1.18
CA ILE A 97 -0.96 -4.24 -0.57
C ILE A 97 0.12 -3.78 0.43
N ARG A 98 0.63 -4.69 1.27
CA ARG A 98 1.65 -4.35 2.27
C ARG A 98 3.05 -4.09 1.71
N PHE A 99 3.48 -4.84 0.70
CA PHE A 99 4.89 -4.80 0.28
C PHE A 99 5.15 -4.01 -1.00
N SER A 100 4.12 -3.56 -1.73
CA SER A 100 4.31 -2.82 -2.99
C SER A 100 5.04 -1.49 -2.81
N LEU A 101 4.73 -0.76 -1.73
CA LEU A 101 5.39 0.52 -1.43
C LEU A 101 6.87 0.30 -1.05
N SER A 102 7.14 -0.63 -0.13
CA SER A 102 8.50 -0.94 0.31
C SER A 102 9.37 -1.46 -0.83
N LEU A 103 8.84 -2.31 -1.72
CA LEU A 103 9.57 -2.77 -2.90
C LEU A 103 9.90 -1.63 -3.86
N ARG A 104 8.97 -0.68 -4.07
CA ARG A 104 9.21 0.47 -4.95
C ARG A 104 10.30 1.38 -4.40
N ILE A 105 10.29 1.63 -3.09
CA ILE A 105 11.33 2.43 -2.43
C ILE A 105 12.69 1.72 -2.54
N LEU A 106 12.73 0.41 -2.27
CA LEU A 106 13.96 -0.38 -2.41
C LEU A 106 14.47 -0.34 -3.85
N MET A 107 13.59 -0.48 -4.84
CA MET A 107 13.97 -0.45 -6.25
C MET A 107 14.47 0.92 -6.69
N ALA A 108 13.85 2.00 -6.21
CA ALA A 108 14.33 3.35 -6.44
C ALA A 108 15.71 3.55 -5.84
N ALA A 109 15.94 3.11 -4.59
CA ALA A 109 17.24 3.19 -3.94
C ALA A 109 18.33 2.42 -4.70
N VAL A 110 18.04 1.17 -5.11
CA VAL A 110 18.95 0.35 -5.92
C VAL A 110 19.28 1.05 -7.25
N GLY A 111 18.29 1.59 -7.95
CA GLY A 111 18.50 2.31 -9.20
C GLY A 111 19.38 3.57 -9.04
N LEU A 112 19.19 4.30 -7.94
CA LEU A 112 19.96 5.50 -7.62
C LEU A 112 21.43 5.16 -7.31
N VAL A 113 21.67 4.09 -6.55
CA VAL A 113 23.03 3.58 -6.27
C VAL A 113 23.72 3.12 -7.55
N LEU A 114 22.99 2.39 -8.42
CA LEU A 114 23.52 1.96 -9.72
C LEU A 114 23.89 3.14 -10.60
N LEU A 115 23.06 4.18 -10.67
CA LEU A 115 23.36 5.41 -11.40
C LEU A 115 24.61 6.12 -10.89
N ILE A 116 24.77 6.24 -9.57
CA ILE A 116 25.98 6.82 -8.95
C ILE A 116 27.21 5.99 -9.30
N ALA A 117 27.13 4.67 -9.19
CA ALA A 117 28.21 3.77 -9.55
C ALA A 117 28.59 3.89 -11.04
N CYS A 118 27.60 3.94 -11.94
CA CYS A 118 27.82 4.12 -13.37
C CYS A 118 28.45 5.48 -13.70
N ALA A 119 28.00 6.57 -13.06
CA ALA A 119 28.59 7.91 -13.26
C ALA A 119 30.05 7.97 -12.76
N ASN A 120 30.33 7.34 -11.63
CA ASN A 120 31.70 7.24 -11.10
C ASN A 120 32.61 6.39 -11.98
N MET A 121 32.10 5.27 -12.51
CA MET A 121 32.82 4.45 -13.48
C MET A 121 33.11 5.23 -14.77
N ALA A 122 32.16 6.00 -15.28
CA ALA A 122 32.36 6.86 -16.45
C ALA A 122 33.43 7.92 -16.19
N ASN A 123 33.40 8.59 -15.04
CA ASN A 123 34.44 9.55 -14.64
C ASN A 123 35.82 8.90 -14.49
N LEU A 124 35.89 7.67 -13.97
CA LEU A 124 37.14 6.90 -13.87
C LEU A 124 37.71 6.52 -15.24
N LEU A 125 36.84 6.12 -16.17
CA LEU A 125 37.24 5.80 -17.55
C LEU A 125 37.70 7.06 -18.30
N LEU A 126 37.01 8.19 -18.11
CA LEU A 126 37.41 9.49 -18.65
C LEU A 126 38.77 9.95 -18.07
N ALA A 127 38.99 9.79 -16.76
CA ALA A 127 40.25 10.13 -16.12
C ALA A 127 41.42 9.25 -16.62
N ARG A 128 41.22 7.94 -16.80
CA ARG A 128 42.23 7.04 -17.40
C ARG A 128 42.51 7.36 -18.87
N ALA A 129 41.48 7.71 -19.64
CA ALA A 129 41.65 8.11 -21.04
C ALA A 129 42.48 9.39 -21.15
N ALA A 130 42.20 10.39 -20.31
CA ALA A 130 42.97 11.64 -20.25
C ALA A 130 44.42 11.42 -19.77
N SER A 131 44.64 10.53 -18.80
CA SER A 131 45.98 10.13 -18.33
C SER A 131 46.78 9.41 -19.43
N ARG A 132 46.17 8.47 -20.15
CA ARG A 132 46.80 7.80 -21.30
C ARG A 132 47.12 8.77 -22.43
N GLN A 133 46.24 9.72 -22.72
CA GLN A 133 46.51 10.76 -23.72
C GLN A 133 47.73 11.60 -23.33
N LYS A 134 47.88 11.97 -22.05
CA LYS A 134 49.08 12.68 -21.58
C LYS A 134 50.35 11.85 -21.68
N GLU A 135 50.31 10.57 -21.31
CA GLU A 135 51.48 9.67 -21.48
C GLU A 135 51.88 9.51 -22.94
N ILE A 136 50.90 9.39 -23.85
CA ILE A 136 51.15 9.25 -25.28
C ILE A 136 51.71 10.56 -25.85
N ALA A 137 51.16 11.71 -25.48
CA ALA A 137 51.66 13.02 -25.91
C ALA A 137 53.11 13.27 -25.45
N VAL A 138 53.47 12.86 -24.23
CA VAL A 138 54.84 12.95 -23.72
C VAL A 138 55.78 12.00 -24.46
N ARG A 139 55.34 10.76 -24.76
CA ARG A 139 56.16 9.80 -25.55
C ARG A 139 56.41 10.21 -27.00
N ILE A 140 55.59 11.07 -27.58
CA ILE A 140 55.79 11.58 -28.95
C ILE A 140 56.71 12.81 -28.95
N ALA A 141 56.86 13.48 -27.81
CA ALA A 141 57.67 14.69 -27.66
C ALA A 141 59.16 14.42 -27.30
N ILE A 142 59.52 13.16 -27.05
CA ILE A 142 60.89 12.70 -26.75
C ILE A 142 61.35 11.83 -27.92
#